data_AF-A0A3D6C4Q8-F1
#
_entry.id   AF-A0A3D6C4Q8-F1
#
_cell.length_a   1.000
_cell.length_b   1.000
_cell.length_c   1.000
_cell.angle_alpha   90.00
_cell.angle_beta   90.00
_cell.angle_gamma   90.00
#
_symmetry.space_group_name_H-M   'P 1'
#
loop_
_entity.id
_entity.type
_entity.pdbx_description
1 polymer ?
#
loop_
_entity_poly.entity_id
_entity_poly.type
_entity_poly.pdbx_seq_one_letter_code
_entity_poly.pdbx_strand_id
1 'polypeptide(L)'
;QDGTLLGRIRAIRRQFATEMGIIVPPIHIRDNLNLNPAQYRLMIKGVEAAGSELMVNHYLAMDPGGAAQEIQGIETVEPAFNLPALWIPVDREEEAKFAGYTVVDNSTVIATHLTEIIRANAHDLL
;
A
#
# COMPACT_ATOMS: atom_id res chain seq x y z
N GLN A 1 8.86 3.79 -16.48
CA GLN A 1 7.55 3.17 -16.73
C GLN A 1 7.14 2.33 -15.50
N ASP A 2 7.41 2.84 -14.29
CA ASP A 2 7.55 2.03 -13.06
C ASP A 2 6.51 2.33 -11.97
N GLY A 3 5.51 3.16 -12.28
CA GLY A 3 4.45 3.52 -11.33
C GLY A 3 3.33 2.47 -11.18
N THR A 4 3.26 1.50 -12.10
CA THR A 4 2.22 0.46 -12.06
C THR A 4 2.46 -0.54 -10.93
N LEU A 5 1.40 -1.10 -10.38
CA LEU A 5 1.48 -2.10 -9.31
C LEU A 5 2.35 -3.30 -9.71
N LEU A 6 2.27 -3.74 -10.98
CA LEU A 6 3.11 -4.81 -11.53
C LEU A 6 4.60 -4.45 -11.52
N GLY A 7 4.94 -3.21 -11.88
CA GLY A 7 6.32 -2.70 -11.81
C GLY A 7 6.84 -2.71 -10.37
N ARG A 8 6.02 -2.21 -9.44
CA ARG A 8 6.34 -2.18 -8.00
C ARG A 8 6.52 -3.59 -7.43
N ILE A 9 5.66 -4.56 -7.78
CA ILE A 9 5.81 -5.97 -7.37
C ILE A 9 7.15 -6.56 -7.86
N ARG A 10 7.56 -6.27 -9.09
CA ARG A 10 8.86 -6.73 -9.59
C ARG A 10 10.03 -6.11 -8.83
N ALA A 11 9.92 -4.83 -8.47
CA ALA A 11 10.92 -4.14 -7.66
C ALA A 11 11.02 -4.74 -6.25
N ILE A 12 9.87 -4.97 -5.59
CA ILE A 12 9.79 -5.61 -4.26
C ILE A 12 10.49 -6.97 -4.27
N ARG A 13 10.16 -7.85 -5.23
CA ARG A 13 10.80 -9.17 -5.31
C ARG A 13 12.33 -9.08 -5.48
N ARG A 14 12.83 -8.09 -6.24
CA ARG A 14 14.27 -7.85 -6.40
C ARG A 14 14.91 -7.32 -5.13
N GLN A 15 14.22 -6.43 -4.42
CA GLN A 15 14.66 -5.87 -3.15
C GLN A 15 14.90 -6.99 -2.12
N PHE A 16 13.92 -7.87 -1.91
CA PHE A 16 14.07 -9.01 -0.98
C PHE A 16 15.22 -9.94 -1.34
N ALA A 17 15.43 -10.22 -2.63
CA ALA A 17 16.53 -11.06 -3.08
C ALA A 17 17.90 -10.43 -2.80
N THR A 18 17.99 -9.10 -2.90
CA THR A 18 19.26 -8.36 -2.78
C THR A 18 19.59 -8.00 -1.33
N GLU A 19 18.59 -7.55 -0.56
CA GLU A 19 18.77 -7.04 0.80
C GLU A 19 18.64 -8.14 1.86
N MET A 20 17.80 -9.15 1.63
CA MET A 20 17.52 -10.21 2.61
C MET A 20 17.98 -11.60 2.18
N GLY A 21 18.45 -11.76 0.93
CA GLY A 21 18.80 -13.07 0.37
C GLY A 21 17.61 -13.99 0.14
N ILE A 22 16.38 -13.46 0.16
CA ILE A 22 15.14 -14.23 0.05
C ILE A 22 14.57 -14.11 -1.35
N ILE A 23 14.40 -15.25 -2.02
CA ILE A 23 13.77 -15.30 -3.35
C ILE A 23 12.26 -15.41 -3.17
N VAL A 24 11.56 -14.28 -3.31
CA VAL A 24 10.10 -14.26 -3.26
C VAL A 24 9.52 -14.96 -4.50
N PRO A 25 8.64 -15.97 -4.35
CA PRO A 25 7.97 -16.64 -5.47
C PRO A 25 7.18 -15.67 -6.36
N PRO A 26 6.76 -16.10 -7.57
CA PRO A 26 5.87 -15.30 -8.40
C PRO A 26 4.58 -14.94 -7.66
N ILE A 27 4.25 -13.66 -7.63
CA ILE A 27 3.03 -13.14 -7.01
C ILE A 27 1.93 -13.17 -8.07
N HIS A 28 0.85 -13.91 -7.78
CA HIS A 28 -0.30 -14.03 -8.67
C HIS A 28 -1.34 -12.98 -8.29
N ILE A 29 -1.79 -12.20 -9.26
CA ILE A 29 -2.88 -11.23 -9.11
C ILE A 29 -4.11 -11.82 -9.78
N ARG A 30 -5.25 -11.80 -9.09
CA ARG A 30 -6.53 -12.30 -9.60
C ARG A 30 -7.64 -11.36 -9.19
N ASP A 31 -8.55 -11.09 -10.12
CA ASP A 31 -9.80 -10.43 -9.77
C ASP A 31 -10.69 -11.38 -8.96
N ASN A 32 -11.40 -10.82 -7.99
CA ASN A 32 -12.35 -11.56 -7.18
C ASN A 32 -13.65 -10.78 -7.08
N LEU A 33 -14.67 -11.25 -7.80
CA LEU A 33 -15.98 -10.61 -7.91
C LEU A 33 -16.80 -10.64 -6.61
N ASN A 34 -16.35 -11.39 -5.60
CA ASN A 34 -16.96 -11.43 -4.28
C ASN A 34 -16.39 -10.36 -3.33
N LEU A 35 -15.38 -9.60 -3.74
CA LEU A 35 -14.85 -8.48 -2.97
C LEU A 35 -15.63 -7.20 -3.28
N ASN A 36 -15.61 -6.28 -2.32
CA ASN A 36 -16.07 -4.92 -2.60
C ASN A 36 -15.20 -4.31 -3.73
N PRO A 37 -15.76 -3.45 -4.59
CA PRO A 37 -15.08 -2.96 -5.79
C PRO A 37 -13.70 -2.30 -5.56
N ALA A 38 -13.47 -1.74 -4.37
CA ALA A 38 -12.22 -1.09 -4.00
C ALA A 38 -11.47 -1.84 -2.89
N GLN A 39 -11.73 -3.12 -2.72
CA GLN A 39 -11.08 -3.96 -1.71
C GLN A 39 -10.04 -4.88 -2.34
N TYR A 40 -8.96 -5.13 -1.62
CA TYR A 40 -7.98 -6.17 -1.97
C TYR A 40 -7.72 -7.10 -0.80
N ARG A 41 -7.20 -8.29 -1.11
CA ARG A 41 -6.71 -9.27 -0.13
C ARG A 41 -5.33 -9.77 -0.54
N LEU A 42 -4.49 -10.00 0.46
CA LEU A 42 -3.17 -10.58 0.34
C LEU A 42 -3.23 -11.99 0.92
N MET A 43 -2.77 -12.96 0.14
CA MET A 43 -2.81 -14.38 0.52
C MET A 43 -1.42 -14.99 0.50
N ILE A 44 -1.12 -15.81 1.50
CA ILE A 44 0.11 -16.61 1.59
C ILE A 44 -0.31 -18.08 1.64
N LYS A 45 0.20 -18.88 0.68
CA LYS A 45 -0.12 -20.31 0.56
C LYS A 45 -1.64 -20.60 0.57
N GLY A 46 -2.45 -19.69 0.04
CA GLY A 46 -3.91 -19.81 -0.04
C GLY A 46 -4.68 -19.37 1.21
N VAL A 47 -3.99 -18.93 2.26
CA VAL A 47 -4.59 -18.38 3.48
C VAL A 47 -4.54 -16.86 3.41
N GLU A 48 -5.62 -16.19 3.80
CA GLU A 48 -5.68 -14.73 3.89
C GLU A 48 -4.73 -14.24 5.00
N ALA A 49 -3.73 -13.44 4.61
CA ALA A 49 -2.75 -12.87 5.52
C ALA A 49 -3.13 -11.44 5.94
N ALA A 50 -3.67 -10.66 5.00
CA ALA A 50 -4.16 -9.30 5.26
C ALA A 50 -5.07 -8.81 4.12
N GLY A 51 -5.71 -7.67 4.32
CA GLY A 51 -6.52 -7.00 3.30
C GLY A 51 -6.87 -5.59 3.75
N SER A 52 -7.32 -4.76 2.81
CA SER A 52 -7.83 -3.42 3.13
C SER A 52 -8.81 -2.96 2.06
N GLU A 53 -9.64 -2.00 2.43
CA GLU A 53 -10.39 -1.19 1.48
C GLU A 53 -9.54 0.02 1.06
N LEU A 54 -9.71 0.41 -0.20
CA LEU A 54 -9.11 1.57 -0.84
C LEU A 54 -10.22 2.52 -1.26
N MET A 55 -9.85 3.76 -1.58
CA MET A 55 -10.79 4.71 -2.14
C MET A 55 -10.39 5.09 -3.56
N VAL A 56 -11.30 4.85 -4.51
CA VAL A 56 -11.07 5.20 -5.93
C VAL A 56 -11.07 6.72 -6.08
N ASN A 57 -10.23 7.24 -6.99
CA ASN A 57 -10.05 8.68 -7.23
C ASN A 57 -9.61 9.49 -6.00
N HIS A 58 -8.97 8.82 -5.04
CA HIS A 58 -8.40 9.44 -3.85
C HIS A 58 -6.94 9.01 -3.68
N TYR A 59 -6.19 9.84 -2.98
CA TYR A 59 -4.88 9.52 -2.43
C TYR A 59 -4.97 9.31 -0.93
N LEU A 60 -4.02 8.55 -0.39
CA LEU A 60 -3.83 8.43 1.05
C LEU A 60 -2.80 9.46 1.51
N ALA A 61 -3.21 10.36 2.39
CA ALA A 61 -2.37 11.36 3.01
C ALA A 61 -2.08 10.99 4.47
N MET A 62 -0.81 11.05 4.86
CA MET A 62 -0.35 10.73 6.21
C MET A 62 0.51 11.86 6.75
N ASP A 63 0.27 12.26 8.00
CA ASP A 63 1.12 13.22 8.70
C ASP A 63 2.31 12.47 9.34
N PRO A 64 3.57 12.77 8.95
CA PRO A 64 4.75 12.20 9.59
C PRO A 64 5.04 12.82 10.99
N GLY A 65 4.14 13.65 11.53
CA GLY A 65 4.28 14.37 12.80
C GLY A 65 4.82 15.80 12.64
N GLY A 66 4.72 16.35 11.43
CA GLY A 66 5.29 17.65 11.06
C GLY A 66 4.39 18.50 10.17
N ALA A 67 3.12 18.12 10.00
CA ALA A 67 2.19 18.91 9.21
C ALA A 67 2.04 20.32 9.79
N ALA A 68 2.20 21.32 8.92
CA ALA A 68 2.07 22.74 9.28
C ALA A 68 0.61 23.15 9.46
N GLN A 69 -0.31 22.43 8.81
CA GLN A 69 -1.74 22.70 8.81
C GLN A 69 -2.53 21.41 8.63
N GLU A 70 -3.70 21.31 9.27
CA GLU A 70 -4.64 20.22 9.02
C GLU A 70 -5.32 20.39 7.66
N ILE A 71 -5.48 19.27 6.94
CA ILE A 71 -6.21 19.21 5.67
C ILE A 71 -7.52 18.47 5.84
N GLN A 72 -8.48 18.76 4.99
CA GLN A 72 -9.76 18.05 4.98
C GLN A 72 -9.67 16.76 4.15
N GLY A 73 -10.11 15.65 4.73
CA GLY A 73 -10.24 14.35 4.08
C GLY A 73 -11.14 13.41 4.87
N ILE A 74 -11.26 12.18 4.38
CA ILE A 74 -12.00 11.12 5.08
C ILE A 74 -11.01 10.34 5.93
N GLU A 75 -11.22 10.33 7.25
CA GLU A 75 -10.37 9.60 8.19
C GLU A 75 -10.33 8.11 7.88
N THR A 76 -9.12 7.55 7.97
CA THR A 76 -8.84 6.13 7.73
C THR A 76 -7.56 5.74 8.47
N VAL A 77 -7.19 4.48 8.34
CA VAL A 77 -5.92 3.94 8.83
C VAL A 77 -5.14 3.37 7.65
N GLU A 78 -3.85 3.69 7.59
CA GLU A 78 -2.93 3.09 6.62
C GLU A 78 -2.67 1.61 6.99
N PRO A 79 -2.78 0.67 6.04
CA PRO A 79 -2.85 -0.75 6.37
C PRO A 79 -1.51 -1.43 6.69
N ALA A 80 -0.36 -0.90 6.24
CA ALA A 80 0.94 -1.53 6.45
C ALA A 80 1.50 -1.31 7.86
N PHE A 81 1.34 -0.11 8.40
CA PHE A 81 1.92 0.33 9.68
C PHE A 81 0.86 0.78 10.69
N ASN A 82 -0.42 0.74 10.32
CA ASN A 82 -1.55 1.13 11.17
C ASN A 82 -1.46 2.60 11.64
N LEU A 83 -1.06 3.49 10.72
CA LEU A 83 -0.92 4.92 10.98
C LEU A 83 -2.23 5.68 10.68
N PRO A 84 -2.57 6.72 11.46
CA PRO A 84 -3.66 7.63 11.11
C PRO A 84 -3.42 8.26 9.73
N ALA A 85 -4.46 8.26 8.90
CA ALA A 85 -4.38 8.78 7.55
C ALA A 85 -5.72 9.40 7.11
N LEU A 86 -5.67 10.12 6.00
CA LEU A 86 -6.83 10.72 5.36
C LEU A 86 -6.90 10.28 3.90
N TRP A 87 -8.08 9.83 3.45
CA TRP A 87 -8.38 9.80 2.03
C TRP A 87 -8.70 11.22 1.55
N ILE A 88 -7.89 11.70 0.61
CA ILE A 88 -8.07 13.01 0.00
C ILE A 88 -8.39 12.87 -1.49
N PRO A 89 -9.29 13.68 -2.06
CA PRO A 89 -9.51 13.70 -3.50
C PRO A 89 -8.22 14.02 -4.26
N VAL A 90 -8.09 13.49 -5.48
CA VAL A 90 -6.89 13.66 -6.32
C VAL A 90 -6.51 15.12 -6.59
N ASP A 91 -7.46 16.06 -6.60
CA ASP A 91 -7.23 17.49 -6.82
C ASP A 91 -6.65 18.22 -5.59
N ARG A 92 -6.62 17.58 -4.42
CA ARG A 92 -6.02 18.10 -3.18
C ARG A 92 -4.61 17.60 -2.91
N GLU A 93 -4.00 16.90 -3.86
CA GLU A 93 -2.64 16.35 -3.71
C GLU A 93 -1.60 17.43 -3.40
N GLU A 94 -1.60 18.53 -4.16
CA GLU A 94 -0.62 19.60 -4.00
C GLU A 94 -0.80 20.33 -2.65
N GLU A 95 -2.05 20.59 -2.26
CA GLU A 95 -2.39 21.19 -0.96
C GLU A 95 -1.86 20.34 0.19
N ALA A 96 -2.15 19.03 0.17
CA ALA A 96 -1.70 18.10 1.21
C ALA A 96 -0.17 18.03 1.32
N LYS A 97 0.52 17.97 0.18
CA LYS A 97 1.99 17.99 0.14
C LYS A 97 2.55 19.30 0.70
N PHE A 98 1.95 20.44 0.36
CA PHE A 98 2.39 21.74 0.85
C PHE A 98 2.17 21.90 2.37
N ALA A 99 1.09 21.30 2.88
CA ALA A 99 0.81 21.23 4.32
C ALA A 99 1.75 20.27 5.08
N GLY A 100 2.61 19.51 4.40
CA GLY A 100 3.60 18.61 5.00
C GLY A 100 3.20 17.13 5.05
N TYR A 101 2.10 16.74 4.41
CA TYR A 101 1.66 15.34 4.38
C TYR A 101 2.47 14.54 3.37
N THR A 102 2.72 13.27 3.72
CA THR A 102 3.13 12.27 2.74
C THR A 102 1.89 11.75 2.02
N VAL A 103 1.84 11.96 0.70
CA VAL A 103 0.69 11.60 -0.14
C VAL A 103 1.07 10.46 -1.08
N VAL A 104 0.28 9.39 -1.08
CA VAL A 104 0.55 8.18 -1.87
C VAL A 104 -0.69 7.68 -2.62
N ASP A 105 -0.46 7.06 -3.78
CA ASP A 105 -1.50 6.42 -4.58
C ASP A 105 -1.89 5.02 -4.08
N ASN A 106 -3.06 4.55 -4.51
CA ASN A 106 -3.58 3.22 -4.16
C ASN A 106 -2.59 2.08 -4.50
N SER A 107 -1.85 2.23 -5.61
CA SER A 107 -0.82 1.27 -6.04
C SER A 107 0.32 1.19 -5.02
N THR A 108 0.73 2.33 -4.47
CA THR A 108 1.76 2.47 -3.44
C THR A 108 1.26 1.92 -2.12
N VAL A 109 0.01 2.18 -1.72
CA VAL A 109 -0.60 1.60 -0.51
C VAL A 109 -0.54 0.06 -0.56
N ILE A 110 -0.99 -0.55 -1.67
CA ILE A 110 -0.94 -2.00 -1.85
C ILE A 110 0.51 -2.50 -1.82
N ALA A 111 1.43 -1.81 -2.51
CA ALA A 111 2.83 -2.23 -2.61
C ALA A 111 3.55 -2.19 -1.25
N THR A 112 3.34 -1.14 -0.46
CA THR A 112 3.89 -1.02 0.89
C THR A 112 3.32 -2.11 1.79
N HIS A 113 2.00 -2.30 1.80
CA HIS A 113 1.37 -3.34 2.62
C HIS A 113 1.86 -4.74 2.23
N LEU A 114 1.94 -5.04 0.93
CA LEU A 114 2.50 -6.31 0.45
C LEU A 114 3.96 -6.51 0.91
N THR A 115 4.77 -5.47 0.90
CA THR A 115 6.17 -5.52 1.36
C THR A 115 6.24 -5.90 2.84
N GLU A 116 5.43 -5.26 3.69
CA GLU A 116 5.38 -5.59 5.11
C GLU A 116 4.86 -7.01 5.36
N ILE A 117 3.84 -7.46 4.63
CA ILE A 117 3.32 -8.82 4.74
C ILE A 117 4.35 -9.87 4.33
N ILE A 118 5.09 -9.65 3.23
CA ILE A 118 6.18 -10.54 2.84
C ILE A 118 7.28 -10.56 3.91
N ARG A 119 7.64 -9.40 4.47
CA ARG A 119 8.67 -9.30 5.51
C ARG A 119 8.26 -10.04 6.78
N ALA A 120 7.03 -9.85 7.25
CA ALA A 120 6.50 -10.51 8.43
C ALA A 120 6.44 -12.04 8.28
N ASN A 121 6.21 -12.52 7.05
CA ASN A 121 6.08 -13.95 6.73
C ASN A 121 7.32 -14.50 6.00
N ALA A 122 8.46 -13.82 6.07
CA ALA A 122 9.66 -14.17 5.32
C ALA A 122 10.15 -15.62 5.60
N HIS A 123 9.96 -16.08 6.84
CA HIS A 123 10.29 -17.44 7.27
C HIS A 123 9.46 -18.52 6.57
N ASP A 124 8.20 -18.23 6.23
CA ASP A 124 7.32 -19.16 5.52
C ASP A 124 7.64 -19.26 4.02
N LEU A 125 8.48 -18.37 3.49
CA LEU A 125 8.86 -18.32 2.09
C LEU A 125 10.18 -19.07 1.78
N LEU A 126 10.87 -19.55 2.82
CA LEU A 126 12.02 -20.46 2.71
C LEU A 126 11.54 -21.92 2.51
#